data_AF-A0A848VEF3-F1
#
_entry.id   AF-A0A848VEF3-F1
#
_cell.length_a   1.000
_cell.length_b   1.000
_cell.length_c   1.000
_cell.angle_alpha   90.00
_cell.angle_beta   90.00
_cell.angle_gamma   90.00
#
_symmetry.space_group_name_H-M   'P 1'
#
loop_
_entity.id
_entity.type
_entity.pdbx_description
1 polymer ?
#
loop_
_entity_poly.entity_id
_entity_poly.type
_entity_poly.pdbx_seq_one_letter_code
_entity_poly.pdbx_strand_id
1 'polypeptide(L)'
;MDRLFYYNLDNLLRIMITAPIMYVAVVAFIRVSGKRTMAQMNNFDWIVTVAMGSLVASSIVFKDVTIIEVLLAMIVLLAFQVVVTKFTLKSERFSNIIKAQPKL
;
A
#
# COMPACT_ATOMS: atom_id res chain seq x y z
N MET A 1 5.73 -22.86 -25.00
CA MET A 1 5.27 -22.66 -23.60
C MET A 1 6.49 -22.69 -22.68
N ASP A 2 7.59 -22.08 -23.12
CA ASP A 2 8.93 -22.47 -22.66
C ASP A 2 9.49 -21.50 -21.61
N ARG A 3 8.75 -20.41 -21.37
CA ARG A 3 9.02 -19.43 -20.31
C ARG A 3 8.60 -19.91 -18.91
N LEU A 4 7.75 -20.94 -18.81
CA LEU A 4 7.34 -21.52 -17.52
C LEU A 4 8.43 -22.40 -16.89
N PHE A 5 9.40 -22.88 -17.67
CA PHE A 5 10.43 -23.82 -17.21
C PHE A 5 11.83 -23.23 -17.21
N TYR A 6 12.08 -22.13 -17.95
CA TYR A 6 13.36 -21.41 -17.95
C TYR A 6 13.43 -20.36 -16.83
N TYR A 7 13.08 -20.74 -15.60
CA TYR A 7 13.21 -19.85 -14.44
C TYR A 7 14.60 -19.97 -13.84
N ASN A 8 15.28 -18.83 -13.68
CA ASN A 8 16.51 -18.76 -12.88
C ASN A 8 16.17 -19.09 -11.42
N LEU A 9 16.79 -20.13 -10.85
CA LEU A 9 16.59 -20.54 -9.45
C LEU A 9 16.78 -19.36 -8.48
N ASP A 10 17.71 -18.47 -8.80
CA ASP A 10 17.99 -17.24 -8.05
C ASP A 10 16.77 -16.31 -7.93
N ASN A 11 15.91 -16.27 -8.96
CA ASN A 11 14.70 -15.45 -8.93
C ASN A 11 13.66 -16.05 -7.99
N LEU A 12 13.49 -17.38 -8.04
CA LEU A 12 12.57 -18.12 -7.18
C LEU A 12 12.99 -18.00 -5.71
N LEU A 13 14.28 -18.19 -5.42
CA LEU A 13 14.85 -17.98 -4.08
C LEU A 13 14.64 -16.55 -3.59
N ARG A 14 14.90 -15.55 -4.44
CA ARG A 14 14.62 -14.15 -4.10
C ARG A 14 13.15 -13.93 -3.75
N ILE A 15 12.22 -14.42 -4.56
CA ILE A 15 10.77 -14.29 -4.28
C ILE A 15 10.41 -14.97 -2.96
N MET A 16 10.95 -16.18 -2.72
CA MET A 16 10.70 -16.97 -1.51
C MET A 16 11.16 -16.24 -0.23
N ILE A 17 12.19 -15.38 -0.32
CA ILE A 17 12.68 -14.57 0.80
C ILE A 17 11.96 -13.22 0.88
N THR A 18 11.78 -12.52 -0.25
CA THR A 18 11.19 -11.18 -0.28
C THR A 18 9.70 -11.21 0.08
N ALA A 19 8.94 -12.20 -0.38
CA ALA A 19 7.50 -12.25 -0.13
C ALA A 19 7.14 -12.35 1.36
N PRO A 20 7.76 -13.21 2.19
CA PRO A 20 7.56 -13.20 3.64
C PRO A 20 7.92 -11.88 4.31
N ILE A 21 9.04 -11.25 3.93
CA ILE A 21 9.46 -9.96 4.49
C ILE A 21 8.40 -8.89 4.21
N MET A 22 7.93 -8.82 2.97
CA MET A 22 6.90 -7.87 2.56
C MET A 22 5.54 -8.18 3.20
N TYR A 23 5.21 -9.45 3.41
CA TYR A 23 4.01 -9.84 4.15
C TYR A 23 4.06 -9.31 5.59
N VAL A 24 5.19 -9.47 6.29
CA VAL A 24 5.37 -8.90 7.63
C VAL A 24 5.25 -7.38 7.61
N ALA A 25 5.82 -6.70 6.60
CA ALA A 25 5.69 -5.26 6.44
C ALA A 25 4.24 -4.81 6.24
N VAL A 26 3.45 -5.53 5.43
CA VAL A 26 2.02 -5.27 5.23
C VAL A 26 1.24 -5.48 6.53
N VAL A 27 1.50 -6.56 7.26
CA VAL A 27 0.83 -6.81 8.56
C VAL A 27 1.16 -5.69 9.56
N ALA A 28 2.42 -5.27 9.63
CA ALA A 28 2.84 -4.14 10.48
C ALA A 28 2.12 -2.84 10.05
N PHE A 29 2.05 -2.56 8.76
CA PHE A 29 1.34 -1.40 8.21
C PHE A 29 -0.15 -1.40 8.59
N ILE A 30 -0.84 -2.54 8.43
CA ILE A 30 -2.26 -2.67 8.78
C ILE A 30 -2.44 -2.47 10.29
N ARG A 31 -1.53 -3.00 11.12
CA ARG A 31 -1.56 -2.81 12.58
C ARG A 31 -1.44 -1.33 12.96
N VAL A 32 -0.56 -0.57 12.31
CA VAL A 32 -0.39 0.87 12.56
C VAL A 32 -1.59 1.69 12.06
N SER A 33 -2.18 1.29 10.93
CA SER A 33 -3.36 1.96 10.36
C SER A 33 -4.63 1.80 11.22
N GLY A 34 -4.66 0.83 12.14
CA GLY A 34 -5.72 0.63 13.12
C GLY A 34 -7.00 -0.02 12.57
N LYS A 35 -7.99 -0.25 13.44
CA LYS A 35 -9.28 -0.92 13.14
C LYS A 35 -10.27 -0.05 12.35
N ARG A 36 -9.82 0.78 11.41
CA ARG A 36 -10.74 1.50 10.52
C ARG A 36 -11.35 0.46 9.58
N THR A 37 -12.57 0.04 9.88
CA THR A 37 -13.36 -0.82 8.97
C THR A 37 -13.47 -0.14 7.62
N MET A 38 -13.45 -0.92 6.53
CA MET A 38 -13.55 -0.42 5.14
C MET A 38 -14.72 0.55 4.93
N ALA A 39 -15.79 0.45 5.74
CA ALA A 39 -16.96 1.31 5.73
C ALA A 39 -16.74 2.73 6.29
N GLN A 40 -15.64 2.99 7.03
CA GLN A 40 -15.29 4.30 7.60
C GLN A 40 -14.06 4.94 6.93
N MET A 41 -13.50 4.28 5.92
CA MET A 41 -12.36 4.78 5.16
C MET A 41 -12.83 5.84 4.16
N ASN A 42 -12.11 6.95 4.09
CA ASN A 42 -12.33 7.96 3.06
C ASN A 42 -11.92 7.37 1.69
N ASN A 43 -12.50 7.81 0.58
CA ASN A 43 -12.14 7.33 -0.76
C ASN A 43 -10.62 7.44 -1.03
N PHE A 44 -9.97 8.45 -0.45
CA PHE A 44 -8.52 8.64 -0.51
C PHE A 44 -7.73 7.56 0.25
N ASP A 45 -8.23 7.07 1.38
CA ASP A 45 -7.59 6.00 2.15
C ASP A 45 -7.53 4.69 1.34
N TRP A 46 -8.57 4.45 0.50
CA TRP A 46 -8.61 3.33 -0.44
C TRP A 46 -7.54 3.43 -1.53
N ILE A 47 -7.39 4.60 -2.14
CA ILE A 47 -6.38 4.84 -3.19
C ILE A 47 -4.97 4.55 -2.64
N VAL A 48 -4.67 5.02 -1.42
CA VAL A 48 -3.38 4.78 -0.78
C VAL A 48 -3.14 3.29 -0.52
N THR A 49 -4.16 2.58 -0.05
CA THR A 49 -4.07 1.13 0.20
C THR A 49 -3.80 0.35 -1.10
N VAL A 50 -4.47 0.73 -2.20
CA VAL A 50 -4.24 0.12 -3.52
C VAL A 50 -2.83 0.40 -4.03
N ALA A 51 -2.34 1.64 -3.89
CA ALA A 51 -0.99 2.02 -4.27
C ALA A 51 0.07 1.22 -3.50
N MET A 52 -0.13 1.00 -2.20
CA MET A 52 0.76 0.15 -1.40
C MET A 52 0.74 -1.30 -1.84
N GLY A 53 -0.43 -1.86 -2.16
CA GLY A 53 -0.53 -3.20 -2.73
C GLY A 53 0.28 -3.35 -4.01
N SER A 54 0.27 -2.31 -4.87
CA SER A 54 1.11 -2.26 -6.07
C SER A 54 2.60 -2.20 -5.75
N LEU A 55 3.02 -1.38 -4.77
CA LEU A 55 4.42 -1.30 -4.33
C LEU A 55 4.93 -2.65 -3.80
N VAL A 56 4.11 -3.32 -2.99
CA VAL A 56 4.42 -4.66 -2.45
C VAL A 56 4.56 -5.67 -3.58
N ALA A 57 3.61 -5.72 -4.51
CA ALA A 57 3.67 -6.62 -5.67
C ALA A 57 4.93 -6.37 -6.51
N SER A 58 5.24 -5.09 -6.78
CA SER A 58 6.43 -4.69 -7.52
C SER A 58 7.72 -5.13 -6.86
N SER A 59 7.82 -5.02 -5.53
CA SER A 59 9.01 -5.45 -4.77
C SER A 59 9.29 -6.96 -4.85
N ILE A 60 8.22 -7.76 -4.95
CA ILE A 60 8.31 -9.22 -5.07
C ILE A 60 8.68 -9.60 -6.51
N VAL A 61 8.06 -8.97 -7.50
CA VAL A 61 8.20 -9.34 -8.91
C VAL A 61 9.48 -8.79 -9.54
N PHE A 62 9.75 -7.49 -9.39
CA PHE A 62 10.82 -6.79 -10.12
C PHE A 62 12.14 -6.79 -9.35
N LYS A 63 13.22 -7.19 -10.03
CA LYS A 63 14.57 -7.26 -9.44
C LYS A 63 15.17 -5.92 -9.09
N ASP A 64 14.77 -4.89 -9.82
CA ASP A 64 15.37 -3.55 -9.72
C ASP A 64 14.75 -2.72 -8.59
N VAL A 65 13.76 -3.28 -7.88
CA VAL A 65 13.07 -2.61 -6.79
C VAL A 65 13.67 -3.08 -5.47
N THR A 66 14.24 -2.16 -4.70
CA THR A 66 14.80 -2.51 -3.39
C THR A 66 13.72 -2.52 -2.31
N ILE A 67 13.84 -3.43 -1.34
CA ILE A 67 12.88 -3.55 -0.22
C ILE A 67 12.86 -2.26 0.60
N ILE A 68 14.00 -1.60 0.78
CA ILE A 68 14.10 -0.38 1.61
C ILE A 68 13.36 0.80 0.98
N GLU A 69 13.44 0.97 -0.35
CA GLU A 69 12.69 2.01 -1.08
C GLU A 69 11.18 1.78 -0.94
N VAL A 70 10.75 0.53 -1.02
CA VAL A 70 9.34 0.15 -0.89
C VAL A 70 8.83 0.41 0.53
N LEU A 71 9.61 0.04 1.55
CA LEU A 71 9.27 0.33 2.95
C LEU A 71 9.19 1.84 3.19
N LEU A 72 10.14 2.62 2.68
CA LEU A 72 10.10 4.07 2.77
C LEU A 72 8.85 4.64 2.09
N ALA A 73 8.54 4.18 0.87
CA ALA A 73 7.34 4.60 0.14
C ALA A 73 6.06 4.26 0.92
N MET A 74 5.97 3.08 1.52
CA MET A 74 4.83 2.69 2.38
C MET A 74 4.71 3.63 3.60
N ILE A 75 5.81 3.98 4.26
CA ILE A 75 5.80 4.91 5.41
C ILE A 75 5.34 6.31 4.98
N VAL A 76 5.85 6.82 3.86
CA VAL A 76 5.47 8.14 3.33
C VAL A 76 3.99 8.17 2.97
N LEU A 77 3.50 7.13 2.30
CA LEU A 77 2.09 7.03 1.96
C LEU A 77 1.19 6.91 3.21
N LEU A 78 1.62 6.16 4.24
CA LEU A 78 0.92 6.10 5.52
C LEU A 78 0.84 7.49 6.17
N ALA A 79 1.95 8.22 6.18
CA ALA A 79 2.01 9.57 6.74
C ALA A 79 1.03 10.51 6.02
N PHE A 80 1.01 10.47 4.68
CA PHE A 80 0.04 11.24 3.89
C PHE A 80 -1.40 10.83 4.16
N GLN A 81 -1.68 9.54 4.29
CA GLN A 81 -3.02 9.04 4.62
C GLN A 81 -3.51 9.61 5.96
N VAL A 82 -2.65 9.62 6.98
CA VAL A 82 -2.95 10.19 8.30
C VAL A 82 -3.18 11.70 8.22
N VAL A 83 -2.33 12.41 7.46
CA VAL A 83 -2.46 13.85 7.22
C VAL A 83 -3.82 14.15 6.56
N VAL A 84 -4.11 13.54 5.41
CA VAL A 84 -5.36 13.74 4.68
C VAL A 84 -6.57 13.42 5.56
N THR A 85 -6.56 12.29 6.26
CA THR A 85 -7.63 11.94 7.21
C THR A 85 -7.85 13.04 8.25
N LYS A 86 -6.80 13.53 8.90
CA LYS A 86 -6.91 14.59 9.92
C LYS A 86 -7.45 15.89 9.33
N PHE A 87 -6.99 16.28 8.14
CA PHE A 87 -7.47 17.48 7.45
C PHE A 87 -8.92 17.36 7.00
N THR A 88 -9.34 16.19 6.51
CA THR A 88 -10.74 15.92 6.16
C THR A 88 -11.65 15.99 7.39
N LEU A 89 -11.21 15.55 8.56
CA LEU A 89 -12.00 15.63 9.80
C LEU A 89 -12.08 17.05 10.39
N LYS A 90 -11.07 17.90 10.14
CA LYS A 90 -10.98 19.24 10.72
C LYS A 90 -11.60 20.34 9.84
N SER A 91 -11.79 20.11 8.54
CA SER A 91 -12.26 21.14 7.61
C SER A 91 -13.36 20.62 6.70
N GLU A 92 -14.58 21.16 6.85
CA GLU A 92 -15.72 20.84 5.98
C GLU A 92 -15.48 21.24 4.52
N ARG A 93 -14.74 22.32 4.27
CA ARG A 93 -14.34 22.73 2.90
C ARG A 93 -13.42 21.70 2.24
N PHE A 94 -12.47 21.16 2.99
CA PHE A 94 -11.56 20.13 2.48
C PHE A 94 -12.27 18.78 2.34
N SER A 95 -13.20 18.46 3.25
CA SER A 95 -14.10 17.33 3.13
C SER A 95 -14.96 17.41 1.87
N ASN A 96 -15.45 18.58 1.47
CA ASN A 96 -16.27 18.73 0.26
C ASN A 96 -15.50 18.60 -1.06
N ILE A 97 -14.18 18.85 -1.07
CA ILE A 97 -13.33 18.64 -2.27
C ILE A 97 -12.94 17.16 -2.40
N ILE A 98 -12.76 16.48 -1.26
CA ILE A 98 -12.17 15.14 -1.18
C ILE A 98 -13.22 14.04 -1.10
N LYS A 99 -14.32 14.27 -0.37
CA LYS A 99 -15.46 13.37 -0.36
C LYS A 99 -16.35 13.74 -1.53
N ALA A 100 -16.56 12.79 -2.45
CA ALA A 100 -17.69 12.89 -3.36
C ALA A 100 -18.95 13.00 -2.50
N GLN A 101 -19.62 14.16 -2.52
CA GLN A 101 -20.86 14.34 -1.79
C GLN A 101 -21.84 13.25 -2.23
N PRO A 102 -22.57 12.60 -1.30
CA PRO A 102 -23.68 11.75 -1.68
C PRO A 102 -24.70 12.65 -2.37
N LYS A 103 -24.88 12.47 -3.68
CA LYS A 103 -26.08 12.98 -4.34
C LYS A 103 -27.22 12.10 -3.84
N LEU A 104 -28.12 12.74 -3.08
CA LEU A 104 -29.48 12.25 -2.82
C LEU A 104 -30.18 11.92 -4.14
#